data_AF-A0AAU5VNT5-F1
#
_entry.id   AF-A0AAU5VNT5-F1
#
_cell.length_a   1.000
_cell.length_b   1.000
_cell.length_c   1.000
_cell.angle_alpha   90.00
_cell.angle_beta   90.00
_cell.angle_gamma   90.00
#
_symmetry.space_group_name_H-M   'P 1'
#
loop_
_entity.id
_entity.type
_entity.pdbx_description
1 polymer ?
#
loop_
_entity_poly.entity_id
_entity_poly.type
_entity_poly.pdbx_seq_one_letter_code
_entity_poly.pdbx_strand_id
1 'polypeptide(L)'
;MTSLTRIALNPHTTAARADLADVDSLHKTLMRLTPDNNGPTPRTTAGLLFRTETGPDPTLLVQTAHTPDLTALPTHYGTARTIDLTPC
;
A
#
# COMPACT_ATOMS: atom_id res chain seq x y z
N MET A 1 7.97 -0.30 -14.73
CA MET A 1 6.51 -0.28 -14.97
C MET A 1 5.88 0.27 -13.71
N THR A 2 5.21 1.41 -13.76
CA THR A 2 4.59 2.02 -12.57
C THR A 2 3.20 1.43 -12.38
N SER A 3 2.90 0.92 -11.19
CA SER A 3 1.59 0.33 -10.86
C SER A 3 0.89 1.13 -9.77
N LEU A 4 -0.44 1.24 -9.88
CA LEU A 4 -1.31 1.85 -8.88
C LEU A 4 -2.20 0.79 -8.25
N THR A 5 -2.09 0.63 -6.94
CA THR A 5 -2.90 -0.26 -6.12
C THR A 5 -3.89 0.56 -5.32
N ARG A 6 -5.18 0.26 -5.48
CA ARG A 6 -6.24 0.77 -4.64
C ARG A 6 -6.61 -0.29 -3.61
N ILE A 7 -6.52 0.06 -2.33
CA ILE A 7 -6.87 -0.80 -1.20
C ILE A 7 -8.08 -0.17 -0.51
N ALA A 8 -9.24 -0.80 -0.62
CA ALA A 8 -10.41 -0.44 0.18
C ALA A 8 -10.25 -1.08 1.56
N LEU A 9 -9.96 -0.28 2.57
CA LEU A 9 -9.69 -0.75 3.93
C LEU A 9 -10.99 -1.20 4.59
N ASN A 10 -10.93 -2.32 5.32
CA ASN A 10 -12.08 -2.78 6.08
C ASN A 10 -12.08 -2.13 7.48
N PRO A 11 -13.00 -1.20 7.80
CA PRO A 11 -13.02 -0.53 9.10
C PRO A 11 -13.32 -1.47 10.27
N HIS A 12 -13.84 -2.68 10.02
CA HIS A 12 -14.08 -3.68 11.06
C HIS A 12 -12.78 -4.34 11.56
N THR A 13 -11.68 -4.24 10.82
CA THR A 13 -10.40 -4.86 11.18
C THR A 13 -9.57 -3.92 12.05
N THR A 14 -8.97 -4.44 13.13
CA THR A 14 -8.09 -3.65 14.03
C THR A 14 -6.85 -3.12 13.31
N ALA A 15 -6.23 -3.93 12.44
CA ALA A 15 -5.06 -3.52 11.65
C ALA A 15 -5.37 -2.30 10.76
N ALA A 16 -6.50 -2.31 10.05
CA ALA A 16 -6.90 -1.19 9.20
C ALA A 16 -7.16 0.09 10.01
N ARG A 17 -7.78 -0.03 11.20
CA ARG A 17 -8.00 1.12 12.09
C ARG A 17 -6.70 1.66 12.70
N ALA A 18 -5.78 0.77 13.07
CA ALA A 18 -4.47 1.16 13.59
C ALA A 18 -3.64 1.89 12.53
N ASP A 19 -3.60 1.36 11.30
CA ASP A 19 -2.88 1.99 10.19
C ASP A 19 -3.53 3.31 9.74
N LEU A 20 -4.86 3.46 9.87
CA LEU A 20 -5.55 4.75 9.66
C LEU A 20 -5.23 5.79 10.74
N ALA A 21 -5.02 5.34 11.99
CA ALA A 21 -4.69 6.21 13.10
C ALA A 21 -3.19 6.58 13.15
N ASP A 22 -2.33 5.72 12.60
CA ASP A 22 -0.88 5.85 12.62
C ASP A 22 -0.27 5.68 11.23
N VAL A 23 0.12 6.82 10.64
CA VAL A 23 0.76 6.89 9.32
C VAL A 23 2.10 6.15 9.29
N ASP A 24 2.84 6.07 10.40
CA ASP A 24 4.10 5.34 10.47
C ASP A 24 3.86 3.82 10.41
N SER A 25 2.83 3.32 11.08
CA SER A 25 2.42 1.91 10.99
C SER A 25 1.94 1.56 9.58
N LEU A 26 1.12 2.42 8.97
CA LEU A 26 0.71 2.27 7.58
C LEU A 26 1.92 2.25 6.62
N HIS A 27 2.89 3.14 6.82
CA HIS A 27 4.12 3.17 6.03
C HIS A 27 4.90 1.86 6.15
N LYS A 28 5.00 1.28 7.36
CA LYS A 28 5.64 -0.03 7.56
C LYS A 28 4.90 -1.15 6.84
N THR A 29 3.56 -1.17 6.92
CA THR A 29 2.72 -2.14 6.19
C THR A 29 2.94 -2.03 4.69
N LEU A 30 2.99 -0.81 4.14
CA LEU A 30 3.25 -0.57 2.72
C LEU A 30 4.66 -0.97 2.28
N MET A 31 5.66 -0.82 3.16
CA MET A 31 7.01 -1.29 2.84
C MET A 31 7.09 -2.80 2.69
N ARG A 32 6.20 -3.58 3.32
CA ARG A 32 6.10 -5.03 3.11
C ARG A 32 5.60 -5.41 1.71
N LEU A 33 4.89 -4.51 1.03
CA LEU A 33 4.47 -4.71 -0.36
C LEU A 33 5.64 -4.56 -1.35
N THR A 34 6.75 -3.96 -0.90
CA THR A 34 7.92 -3.72 -1.74
C THR A 34 8.89 -4.89 -1.56
N PRO A 35 9.40 -5.50 -2.64
CA PRO A 35 10.32 -6.62 -2.53
C PRO A 35 11.60 -6.22 -1.76
N ASP A 36 12.14 -7.13 -0.95
CA ASP A 36 13.30 -6.93 -0.03
C ASP A 36 14.62 -6.53 -0.72
N ASN A 37 14.65 -6.48 -2.05
CA ASN A 37 15.83 -6.29 -2.89
C ASN A 37 16.30 -4.83 -2.95
N ASN A 38 15.74 -3.94 -2.13
CA ASN A 38 16.10 -2.53 -2.16
C ASN A 38 17.38 -2.37 -1.34
N GLY A 39 18.50 -2.05 -2.02
CA GLY A 39 19.82 -1.87 -1.41
C GLY A 39 19.88 -0.77 -0.33
N PRO A 40 21.01 -0.10 -0.09
CA PRO A 40 21.24 0.72 1.10
C PRO A 40 20.26 1.89 1.33
N THR A 41 19.37 2.21 0.36
CA THR A 41 18.32 3.23 0.48
C THR A 41 16.94 2.69 0.05
N PRO A 42 16.29 1.83 0.85
CA PRO A 42 15.06 1.16 0.46
C PRO A 42 13.89 2.11 0.14
N ARG A 43 13.79 3.24 0.84
CA ARG A 43 12.76 4.27 0.60
C ARG A 43 12.89 4.96 -0.75
N THR A 44 14.11 5.33 -1.15
CA THR A 44 14.35 6.08 -2.40
C THR A 44 14.24 5.16 -3.61
N THR A 45 14.66 3.91 -3.47
CA THR A 45 14.65 2.91 -4.56
C THR A 45 13.25 2.34 -4.82
N ALA A 46 12.40 2.26 -3.79
CA ALA A 46 11.03 1.76 -3.93
C ALA A 46 10.11 2.68 -4.76
N GLY A 47 10.35 3.99 -4.75
CA GLY A 47 9.48 4.97 -5.40
C GLY A 47 8.02 4.89 -4.90
N LEU A 48 7.83 4.48 -3.64
CA LEU A 48 6.52 4.28 -3.04
C LEU A 48 5.86 5.63 -2.74
N LEU A 49 4.76 5.92 -3.44
CA LEU A 49 3.87 7.03 -3.13
C LEU A 49 2.56 6.46 -2.59
N PHE A 50 2.02 7.05 -1.55
CA PHE A 50 0.71 6.64 -1.04
C PHE A 50 -0.14 7.84 -0.66
N ARG A 51 -1.46 7.65 -0.73
CA ARG A 51 -2.46 8.63 -0.33
C ARG A 51 -3.60 7.93 0.38
N THR A 52 -3.89 8.37 1.60
CA THR A 52 -5.06 7.95 2.37
C THR A 52 -6.24 8.86 2.06
N GLU A 53 -7.36 8.27 1.69
CA GLU A 53 -8.65 8.94 1.56
C GLU A 53 -9.51 8.55 2.77
N THR A 54 -9.61 9.47 3.72
CA THR A 54 -10.47 9.32 4.90
C THR A 54 -11.89 9.72 4.55
N GLY A 55 -12.82 8.77 4.64
CA GLY A 55 -14.24 8.96 4.36
C GLY A 55 -15.06 7.82 4.97
N PRO A 56 -16.36 7.71 4.67
CA PRO A 56 -17.18 6.57 5.10
C PRO A 56 -16.60 5.23 4.64
N ASP A 57 -15.93 5.21 3.48
CA ASP A 57 -15.19 4.07 2.95
C ASP A 57 -13.68 4.41 2.84
N PRO A 58 -12.88 4.13 3.89
CA PRO A 58 -11.47 4.47 3.89
C PRO A 58 -10.74 3.76 2.76
N THR A 59 -10.13 4.54 1.87
CA THR A 59 -9.42 4.02 0.69
C THR A 59 -7.96 4.44 0.75
N LEU A 60 -7.06 3.51 0.47
CA LEU A 60 -5.63 3.73 0.39
C LEU A 60 -5.17 3.53 -1.05
N LEU A 61 -4.62 4.59 -1.65
CA LEU A 61 -4.01 4.55 -2.97
C LEU A 61 -2.51 4.43 -2.82
N VAL A 62 -1.92 3.45 -3.47
CA VAL A 62 -0.49 3.12 -3.36
C VAL A 62 0.07 3.01 -4.76
N GLN A 63 0.98 3.91 -5.12
CA GLN A 63 1.72 3.86 -6.37
C GLN A 63 3.13 3.35 -6.11
N THR A 64 3.57 2.40 -6.92
CA THR A 64 4.87 1.74 -6.82
C THR A 64 5.54 1.66 -8.17
N ALA A 65 6.88 1.70 -8.18
CA ALA A 65 7.68 1.53 -9.40
C ALA A 65 7.88 0.06 -9.82
N HIS A 66 7.41 -0.87 -8.98
CA HIS A 66 7.52 -2.32 -9.12
C HIS A 66 6.16 -2.97 -8.83
N THR A 67 5.96 -4.22 -9.25
CA THR A 67 4.73 -4.96 -8.93
C THR A 67 4.66 -5.20 -7.41
N PRO A 68 3.61 -4.71 -6.73
CA PRO A 68 3.48 -4.88 -5.29
C PRO A 68 3.03 -6.29 -4.94
N ASP A 69 3.60 -6.86 -3.88
CA ASP A 69 3.17 -8.16 -3.36
C ASP A 69 1.97 -8.00 -2.41
N LEU A 70 0.77 -8.18 -2.94
CA LEU A 70 -0.48 -8.09 -2.17
C LEU A 70 -0.63 -9.20 -1.13
N THR A 71 0.11 -10.31 -1.25
CA THR A 71 0.04 -11.42 -0.29
C THR A 71 0.70 -11.06 1.05
N ALA A 72 1.54 -10.02 1.06
CA ALA A 72 2.16 -9.49 2.27
C ALA A 72 1.19 -8.69 3.16
N LEU A 73 -0.01 -8.35 2.67
CA LEU A 73 -1.01 -7.62 3.44
C LEU A 73 -1.60 -8.48 4.57
N PRO A 74 -1.98 -7.86 5.70
CA PRO A 74 -2.67 -8.56 6.78
C PRO A 74 -3.96 -9.24 6.28
N THR A 75 -4.30 -10.40 6.85
CA THR A 75 -5.56 -11.08 6.52
C THR A 75 -6.75 -10.20 6.88
N HIS A 76 -7.73 -10.11 5.98
CA HIS A 76 -8.93 -9.25 6.13
C HIS A 76 -8.65 -7.74 6.23
N TYR A 77 -7.49 -7.30 5.76
CA TYR A 77 -7.14 -5.88 5.73
C TYR A 77 -8.08 -5.06 4.83
N GLY A 78 -8.55 -5.68 3.74
CA GLY A 78 -9.46 -5.05 2.80
C GLY A 78 -9.41 -5.70 1.43
N THR A 79 -10.02 -5.04 0.46
CA THR A 79 -9.97 -5.44 -0.94
C THR A 79 -8.93 -4.61 -1.67
N ALA A 80 -7.86 -5.25 -2.14
CA ALA A 80 -6.80 -4.60 -2.93
C ALA A 80 -7.01 -4.87 -4.44
N ARG A 81 -6.81 -3.83 -5.26
CA ARG A 81 -6.87 -3.91 -6.71
C ARG A 81 -5.71 -3.15 -7.33
N THR A 82 -4.86 -3.85 -8.08
CA THR A 82 -3.71 -3.27 -8.77
C THR A 82 -4.04 -3.00 -10.24
N ILE A 83 -3.58 -1.86 -10.74
CA ILE A 83 -3.71 -1.40 -12.13
C ILE A 83 -2.32 -1.01 -12.60
N ASP A 84 -1.92 -1.45 -13.80
CA ASP A 84 -0.68 -0.99 -14.43
C ASP A 84 -0.93 0.39 -15.07
N LEU A 85 -0.04 1.36 -14.80
CA LEU A 85 -0.08 2.70 -15.35
C LEU A 85 0.93 2.89 -16.51
N THR A 86 1.58 1.82 -16.97
CA THR A 86 2.48 1.89 -18.12
C THR A 86 1.70 2.37 -19.36
N PRO A 87 2.02 3.54 -19.93
CA PRO A 87 1.30 4.06 -21.09
C PRO A 87 1.55 3.14 -22.30
N CYS A 88 0.47 2.87 -23.05
CA CYS A 88 0.46 2.04 -24.26
C CYS A 88 1.34 2.63 -25.37
#